data_AF-G9L2S9-F1
#
_entry.id   AF-G9L2S9-F1
#
_cell.length_a   1.000
_cell.length_b   1.000
_cell.length_c   1.000
_cell.angle_alpha   90.00
_cell.angle_beta   90.00
_cell.angle_gamma   90.00
#
_symmetry.space_group_name_H-M   'P 1'
#
loop_
_entity.id
_entity.type
_entity.pdbx_description
1 polymer ?
#
loop_
_entity_poly.entity_id
_entity_poly.type
_entity_poly.pdbx_seq_one_letter_code
_entity_poly.pdbx_strand_id
1 'polypeptide(L)'
;GIPITSASYYATVTLEQVQHIFRSDTDVPMPLIEERHRILNETGKILLEKFEGSFLNCVRKSEKSAQKLMHLVVESFPSYRDVTQFEGKRISFYKRAQILVADTWSVLEGKGDGCFKDISSITMFADYRLPQVLVHLGALKYSKELLEKLLKGEMLSYGDRQEVEIRGCSLWCVELIRDCLLELIEKKGEKTSREINSVLLDYYLWDYARDHRADMKGIPFHHTRCIY
;
A
#
# COMPACT_ATOMS: atom_id res chain seq x y z
N GLY A 1 22.89 -10.76 16.57
CA GLY A 1 22.20 -10.09 15.45
C GLY A 1 21.83 -8.67 15.87
N ILE A 2 21.49 -7.80 14.91
CA ILE A 2 21.00 -6.44 15.20
C ILE A 2 19.51 -6.52 15.58
N PRO A 3 19.05 -5.95 16.71
CA PRO A 3 17.67 -6.07 17.18
C PRO A 3 16.72 -5.09 16.45
N ILE A 4 16.75 -5.10 15.12
CA ILE A 4 16.01 -4.14 14.27
C ILE A 4 14.49 -4.21 14.42
N THR A 5 13.95 -5.32 14.94
CA THR A 5 12.51 -5.49 15.19
C THR A 5 12.06 -4.99 16.57
N SER A 6 12.97 -4.47 17.40
CA SER A 6 12.65 -3.98 18.74
C SER A 6 12.42 -2.46 18.78
N ALA A 7 11.29 -2.04 19.37
CA ALA A 7 10.94 -0.62 19.50
C ALA A 7 11.99 0.24 20.19
N SER A 8 12.63 -0.29 21.24
CA SER A 8 13.71 0.42 21.93
C SER A 8 14.93 0.65 21.05
N TYR A 9 15.23 -0.29 20.15
CA TYR A 9 16.34 -0.16 19.21
C TYR A 9 16.03 0.89 18.14
N TYR A 10 14.94 0.73 17.37
CA TYR A 10 14.65 1.69 16.30
C TYR A 10 14.22 3.07 16.81
N ALA A 11 13.86 3.25 18.09
CA ALA A 11 13.62 4.57 18.70
C ALA A 11 14.89 5.43 18.88
N THR A 12 16.07 4.79 18.89
CA THR A 12 17.35 5.42 19.22
C THR A 12 18.46 5.15 18.20
N VAL A 13 18.15 4.43 17.12
CA VAL A 13 19.12 4.06 16.08
C VAL A 13 19.68 5.31 15.40
N THR A 14 20.99 5.32 15.16
CA THR A 14 21.66 6.44 14.49
C THR A 14 21.52 6.34 12.98
N LEU A 15 21.67 7.46 12.27
CA LEU A 15 21.64 7.46 10.80
C LEU A 15 22.74 6.56 10.23
N GLU A 16 23.95 6.58 10.81
CA GLU A 16 25.07 5.73 10.41
C GLU A 16 24.72 4.23 10.56
N GLN A 17 24.06 3.85 11.66
CA GLN A 17 23.60 2.48 11.85
C GLN A 17 22.53 2.09 10.81
N VAL A 18 21.59 2.98 10.50
CA VAL A 18 20.57 2.74 9.47
C VAL A 18 21.21 2.63 8.08
N GLN A 19 22.14 3.50 7.73
CA GLN A 19 22.92 3.43 6.50
C GLN A 19 23.70 2.12 6.40
N HIS A 20 24.32 1.68 7.51
CA HIS A 20 25.01 0.40 7.55
C HIS A 20 24.04 -0.76 7.33
N ILE A 21 22.90 -0.79 8.05
CA ILE A 21 21.91 -1.88 7.97
C ILE A 21 21.32 -2.00 6.57
N PHE A 22 20.91 -0.88 5.97
CA PHE A 22 20.24 -0.83 4.68
C PHE A 22 21.19 -0.49 3.52
N ARG A 23 22.49 -0.71 3.69
CA ARG A 23 23.47 -0.54 2.62
C ARG A 23 23.13 -1.47 1.47
N SER A 24 23.27 -0.95 0.26
CA SER A 24 23.07 -1.71 -0.96
C SER A 24 24.25 -2.65 -1.18
N ASP A 25 24.00 -3.76 -1.86
CA ASP A 25 25.01 -4.62 -2.46
C ASP A 25 25.57 -4.03 -3.78
N THR A 26 25.02 -2.90 -4.22
CA THR A 26 25.44 -2.12 -5.39
C THR A 26 25.78 -0.67 -5.00
N ASP A 27 26.24 0.12 -5.97
CA ASP A 27 26.56 1.55 -5.77
C ASP A 27 25.31 2.43 -5.58
N VAL A 28 24.10 1.89 -5.73
CA VAL A 28 22.86 2.65 -5.59
C VAL A 28 22.46 2.70 -4.11
N PRO A 29 22.52 3.87 -3.43
CA PRO A 29 22.15 3.97 -2.03
C PRO A 29 20.63 3.83 -1.84
N MET A 30 20.22 3.47 -0.62
CA MET A 30 18.80 3.47 -0.26
C MET A 30 18.20 4.87 -0.43
N PRO A 31 17.13 5.04 -1.24
CA PRO A 31 16.51 6.34 -1.41
C PRO A 31 15.77 6.79 -0.15
N LEU A 32 15.87 8.09 0.14
CA LEU A 32 15.22 8.76 1.29
C LEU A 32 15.70 8.21 2.64
N ILE A 33 17.01 7.93 2.79
CA ILE A 33 17.56 7.27 3.98
C ILE A 33 17.39 8.12 5.24
N GLU A 34 17.51 9.45 5.13
CA GLU A 34 17.29 10.39 6.22
C GLU A 34 15.82 10.40 6.66
N GLU A 35 14.87 10.41 5.71
CA GLU A 35 13.44 10.31 6.01
C GLU A 35 13.12 8.97 6.69
N ARG A 36 13.67 7.86 6.17
CA ARG A 36 13.46 6.52 6.72
C ARG A 36 14.03 6.39 8.13
N HIS A 37 15.20 6.97 8.40
CA HIS A 37 15.78 7.06 9.74
C HIS A 37 14.86 7.83 10.70
N ARG A 38 14.34 8.99 10.28
CA ARG A 38 13.38 9.75 11.09
C ARG A 38 12.12 8.94 11.40
N ILE A 39 11.58 8.24 10.40
CA ILE A 39 10.39 7.39 10.55
C ILE A 39 10.64 6.22 11.49
N LEU A 40 11.81 5.57 11.42
CA LEU A 40 12.17 4.52 12.36
C LEU A 40 12.17 5.04 13.80
N ASN A 41 12.86 6.15 14.05
CA ASN A 41 12.91 6.76 15.38
C ASN A 41 11.52 7.20 15.89
N GLU A 42 10.73 7.84 15.04
CA GLU A 42 9.36 8.25 15.35
C GLU A 42 8.49 7.03 15.70
N THR A 43 8.52 5.99 14.86
CA THR A 43 7.76 4.74 15.06
C THR A 43 8.15 4.04 16.36
N GLY A 44 9.44 4.03 16.69
CA GLY A 44 9.96 3.45 17.95
C GLY A 44 9.40 4.12 19.17
N LYS A 45 9.49 5.44 19.22
CA LYS A 45 8.95 6.24 20.33
C LYS A 45 7.45 6.04 20.48
N ILE A 46 6.70 6.10 19.38
CA ILE A 46 5.23 5.91 19.40
C ILE A 46 4.86 4.52 19.92
N LEU A 47 5.58 3.48 19.51
CA LEU A 47 5.30 2.12 20.00
C LEU A 47 5.59 1.98 21.48
N LEU A 48 6.72 2.50 21.97
CA LEU A 48 7.06 2.50 23.40
C LEU A 48 6.01 3.25 24.23
N GLU A 49 5.58 4.43 23.78
CA GLU A 49 4.67 5.32 24.52
C GLU A 49 3.21 4.85 24.49
N LYS A 50 2.70 4.39 23.34
CA LYS A 50 1.26 4.15 23.13
C LYS A 50 0.86 2.68 23.07
N PHE A 51 1.83 1.79 22.84
CA PHE A 51 1.60 0.37 22.55
C PHE A 51 2.57 -0.56 23.29
N GLU A 52 3.16 -0.09 24.40
CA GLU A 52 4.04 -0.89 25.28
C GLU A 52 5.20 -1.56 24.51
N GLY A 53 5.72 -0.88 23.49
CA GLY A 53 6.82 -1.34 22.67
C GLY A 53 6.46 -2.41 21.63
N SER A 54 5.18 -2.77 21.47
CA SER A 54 4.75 -3.84 20.57
C SER A 54 3.63 -3.42 19.61
N PHE A 55 3.85 -3.60 18.31
CA PHE A 55 2.81 -3.35 17.31
C PHE A 55 1.61 -4.30 17.47
N LEU A 56 1.79 -5.49 18.05
CA LEU A 56 0.70 -6.42 18.33
C LEU A 56 -0.35 -5.81 19.28
N ASN A 57 0.06 -4.93 20.19
CA ASN A 57 -0.87 -4.20 21.05
C ASN A 57 -1.69 -3.17 20.26
N CYS A 58 -1.13 -2.60 19.19
CA CYS A 58 -1.90 -1.78 18.24
C CYS A 58 -2.96 -2.62 17.51
N VAL A 59 -2.59 -3.81 17.03
CA VAL A 59 -3.52 -4.76 16.40
C VAL A 59 -4.64 -5.16 17.36
N ARG A 60 -4.32 -5.54 18.60
CA ARG A 60 -5.35 -5.91 19.60
C ARG A 60 -6.31 -4.77 19.93
N LYS A 61 -5.84 -3.52 19.96
CA LYS A 61 -6.68 -2.32 20.16
C LYS A 61 -7.67 -2.10 19.01
N SER A 62 -7.45 -2.70 17.83
CA SER A 62 -8.40 -2.66 16.72
C SER A 62 -9.66 -3.50 16.95
N GLU A 63 -9.68 -4.35 17.98
CA GLU A 63 -10.84 -5.17 18.33
C GLU A 63 -11.38 -5.98 17.15
N LYS A 64 -10.47 -6.52 16.34
CA LYS A 64 -10.81 -7.31 15.15
C LYS A 64 -11.55 -6.50 14.06
N SER A 65 -11.29 -5.19 13.97
CA SER A 65 -11.71 -4.35 12.85
C SER A 65 -10.51 -3.84 12.04
N ALA A 66 -10.55 -4.09 10.74
CA ALA A 66 -9.62 -3.61 9.73
C ALA A 66 -9.66 -2.08 9.64
N GLN A 67 -10.85 -1.47 9.61
CA GLN A 67 -10.99 -0.01 9.60
C GLN A 67 -10.43 0.60 10.88
N LYS A 68 -10.75 0.03 12.05
CA LYS A 68 -10.22 0.53 13.33
C LYS A 68 -8.69 0.43 13.38
N LEU A 69 -8.09 -0.65 12.86
CA LEU A 69 -6.64 -0.76 12.78
C LEU A 69 -6.04 0.30 11.85
N MET A 70 -6.62 0.49 10.66
CA MET A 70 -6.18 1.52 9.71
C MET A 70 -6.25 2.92 10.36
N HIS A 71 -7.35 3.26 11.03
CA HIS A 71 -7.50 4.53 11.74
C HIS A 71 -6.46 4.70 12.85
N LEU A 72 -6.28 3.69 13.71
CA LEU A 72 -5.25 3.72 14.76
C LEU A 72 -3.85 3.96 14.19
N VAL A 73 -3.54 3.32 13.06
CA VAL A 73 -2.26 3.46 12.37
C VAL A 73 -2.08 4.89 11.84
N VAL A 74 -3.05 5.41 11.09
CA VAL A 74 -2.97 6.76 10.48
C VAL A 74 -2.92 7.85 11.56
N GLU A 75 -3.69 7.71 12.64
CA GLU A 75 -3.68 8.65 13.75
C GLU A 75 -2.36 8.62 14.52
N SER A 76 -1.85 7.42 14.79
CA SER A 76 -0.67 7.25 15.63
C SER A 76 0.63 7.51 14.90
N PHE A 77 0.76 7.08 13.64
CA PHE A 77 2.01 7.08 12.88
C PHE A 77 1.95 8.03 11.67
N PRO A 78 2.54 9.23 11.75
CA PRO A 78 2.51 10.23 10.69
C PRO A 78 2.95 9.75 9.31
N SER A 79 3.91 8.83 9.23
CA SER A 79 4.41 8.26 7.97
C SER A 79 3.37 7.47 7.17
N TYR A 80 2.20 7.19 7.74
CA TYR A 80 1.10 6.49 7.08
C TYR A 80 0.00 7.45 6.56
N ARG A 81 0.13 8.76 6.79
CA ARG A 81 -0.86 9.79 6.42
C ARG A 81 -0.75 10.21 4.96
N ASP A 82 -0.91 9.26 4.06
CA ASP A 82 -0.95 9.47 2.61
C ASP A 82 -2.24 10.19 2.19
N VAL A 83 -2.18 11.52 2.20
CA VAL A 83 -3.29 12.46 2.04
C VAL A 83 -2.89 13.58 1.10
N THR A 84 -3.77 13.95 0.18
CA THR A 84 -3.58 15.09 -0.73
C THR A 84 -4.92 15.81 -1.01
N GLN A 85 -4.90 16.82 -1.87
CA GLN A 85 -6.10 17.51 -2.34
C GLN A 85 -6.35 17.21 -3.82
N PHE A 86 -7.62 17.02 -4.17
CA PHE A 86 -8.07 16.87 -5.55
C PHE A 86 -9.37 17.65 -5.74
N GLU A 87 -9.38 18.61 -6.68
CA GLU A 87 -10.53 19.47 -6.97
C GLU A 87 -11.17 20.10 -5.71
N GLY A 88 -10.33 20.62 -4.82
CA GLY A 88 -10.74 21.25 -3.56
C GLY A 88 -11.21 20.29 -2.47
N LYS A 89 -11.17 18.97 -2.73
CA LYS A 89 -11.52 17.94 -1.74
C LYS A 89 -10.27 17.30 -1.18
N ARG A 90 -10.22 17.13 0.14
CA ARG A 90 -9.20 16.30 0.80
C ARG A 90 -9.48 14.84 0.48
N ILE A 91 -8.49 14.16 -0.09
CA ILE A 91 -8.55 12.73 -0.37
C ILE A 91 -7.49 11.98 0.43
N SER A 92 -7.74 10.71 0.71
CA SER A 92 -6.83 9.87 1.48
C SER A 92 -6.67 8.52 0.79
N PHE A 93 -5.45 8.18 0.41
CA PHE A 93 -5.16 6.87 -0.17
C PHE A 93 -4.77 5.87 0.91
N TYR A 94 -4.05 6.33 1.94
CA TYR A 94 -3.57 5.52 3.06
C TYR A 94 -2.93 4.19 2.62
N LYS A 95 -2.24 4.20 1.46
CA LYS A 95 -1.78 2.99 0.78
C LYS A 95 -1.02 2.05 1.72
N ARG A 96 0.02 2.56 2.38
CA ARG A 96 0.83 1.78 3.33
C ARG A 96 0.04 1.30 4.55
N ALA A 97 -0.98 2.05 4.98
CA ALA A 97 -1.81 1.64 6.12
C ALA A 97 -2.74 0.49 5.72
N GLN A 98 -3.34 0.59 4.53
CA GLN A 98 -4.13 -0.50 3.96
C GLN A 98 -3.29 -1.77 3.74
N ILE A 99 -2.07 -1.64 3.19
CA ILE A 99 -1.13 -2.77 3.06
C ILE A 99 -0.85 -3.39 4.43
N LEU A 100 -0.55 -2.58 5.44
CA LEU A 100 -0.25 -3.10 6.78
C LEU A 100 -1.42 -3.91 7.36
N VAL A 101 -2.66 -3.44 7.18
CA VAL A 101 -3.86 -4.16 7.65
C VAL A 101 -4.04 -5.46 6.87
N ALA A 102 -3.90 -5.41 5.54
CA ALA A 102 -4.02 -6.56 4.66
C ALA A 102 -2.94 -7.62 4.91
N ASP A 103 -1.69 -7.21 5.12
CA ASP A 103 -0.58 -8.10 5.46
C ASP A 103 -0.78 -8.75 6.82
N THR A 104 -1.25 -8.00 7.82
CA THR A 104 -1.58 -8.53 9.15
C THR A 104 -2.67 -9.60 9.07
N TRP A 105 -3.70 -9.35 8.25
CA TRP A 105 -4.76 -10.32 7.99
C TRP A 105 -4.22 -11.56 7.25
N SER A 106 -3.46 -11.36 6.18
CA SER A 106 -2.99 -12.41 5.29
C SER A 106 -1.98 -13.34 5.96
N VAL A 107 -0.96 -12.80 6.64
CA VAL A 107 0.09 -13.59 7.29
C VAL A 107 -0.45 -14.44 8.45
N LEU A 108 -1.57 -14.02 9.05
CA LEU A 108 -2.27 -14.75 10.10
C LEU A 108 -3.45 -15.57 9.57
N GLU A 109 -3.59 -15.69 8.25
CA GLU A 109 -4.66 -16.43 7.56
C GLU A 109 -6.09 -16.03 8.01
N GLY A 110 -6.28 -14.77 8.39
CA GLY A 110 -7.55 -14.28 8.94
C GLY A 110 -7.93 -14.89 10.30
N LYS A 111 -6.97 -15.45 11.04
CA LYS A 111 -7.17 -16.11 12.34
C LYS A 111 -6.54 -15.28 13.48
N GLY A 112 -6.96 -15.58 14.71
CA GLY A 112 -6.38 -14.98 15.91
C GLY A 112 -6.44 -13.45 15.90
N ASP A 113 -5.29 -12.81 16.06
CA ASP A 113 -5.13 -11.34 16.05
C ASP A 113 -5.32 -10.73 14.63
N GLY A 114 -5.24 -11.54 13.56
CA GLY A 114 -5.48 -11.11 12.18
C GLY A 114 -6.92 -11.34 11.69
N CYS A 115 -7.82 -11.79 12.55
CA CYS A 115 -9.22 -12.02 12.20
C CYS A 115 -10.00 -10.69 12.18
N PHE A 116 -9.97 -9.97 11.07
CA PHE A 116 -10.77 -8.75 10.90
C PHE A 116 -12.15 -9.05 10.30
N LYS A 117 -13.21 -8.55 10.95
CA LYS A 117 -14.62 -8.82 10.57
C LYS A 117 -15.07 -8.06 9.32
N ASP A 118 -14.38 -6.99 9.00
CA ASP A 118 -14.67 -5.99 7.97
C ASP A 118 -13.50 -5.87 6.98
N ILE A 119 -12.73 -6.95 6.76
CA ILE A 119 -11.57 -6.91 5.85
C ILE A 119 -11.94 -6.47 4.44
N SER A 120 -13.16 -6.76 3.98
CA SER A 120 -13.68 -6.32 2.68
C SER A 120 -13.83 -4.81 2.52
N SER A 121 -13.74 -4.05 3.61
CA SER A 121 -13.68 -2.58 3.57
C SER A 121 -12.32 -2.03 3.14
N ILE A 122 -11.26 -2.85 3.14
CA ILE A 122 -9.94 -2.46 2.65
C ILE A 122 -9.93 -2.57 1.13
N THR A 123 -9.54 -1.48 0.48
CA THR A 123 -9.47 -1.39 -0.99
C THR A 123 -8.17 -2.00 -1.51
N MET A 124 -7.99 -2.02 -2.84
CA MET A 124 -6.66 -2.29 -3.43
C MET A 124 -5.65 -1.20 -3.05
N PHE A 125 -4.37 -1.46 -3.24
CA PHE A 125 -3.31 -0.54 -2.87
C PHE A 125 -2.88 0.27 -4.09
N ALA A 126 -3.08 1.59 -4.01
CA ALA A 126 -2.78 2.52 -5.10
C ALA A 126 -1.26 2.68 -5.33
N ASP A 127 -0.62 1.65 -5.89
CA ASP A 127 0.79 1.59 -6.26
C ASP A 127 1.03 1.89 -7.74
N TYR A 128 2.28 1.74 -8.18
CA TYR A 128 2.68 1.99 -9.57
C TYR A 128 2.44 0.80 -10.51
N ARG A 129 2.31 -0.43 -9.98
CA ARG A 129 2.23 -1.67 -10.76
C ARG A 129 0.81 -1.97 -11.20
N LEU A 130 -0.17 -1.75 -10.33
CA LEU A 130 -1.59 -1.98 -10.60
C LEU A 130 -2.13 -1.17 -11.78
N PRO A 131 -1.84 0.14 -11.90
CA PRO A 131 -2.21 0.89 -13.10
C PRO A 131 -1.67 0.26 -14.39
N GLN A 132 -0.44 -0.27 -14.37
CA GLN A 132 0.18 -0.90 -15.55
C GLN A 132 -0.60 -2.15 -16.00
N VAL A 133 -0.91 -3.06 -15.07
CA VAL A 133 -1.64 -4.29 -15.41
C VAL A 133 -3.10 -4.01 -15.79
N LEU A 134 -3.74 -3.02 -15.17
CA LEU A 134 -5.09 -2.61 -15.56
C LEU A 134 -5.12 -2.04 -16.99
N VAL A 135 -4.09 -1.30 -17.41
CA VAL A 135 -3.94 -0.86 -18.80
C VAL A 135 -3.68 -2.04 -19.73
N HIS A 136 -2.82 -2.98 -19.33
CA HIS A 136 -2.53 -4.19 -20.11
C HIS A 136 -3.79 -5.02 -20.39
N LEU A 137 -4.64 -5.20 -19.38
CA LEU A 137 -5.89 -5.94 -19.47
C LEU A 137 -7.02 -5.15 -20.16
N GLY A 138 -6.78 -3.89 -20.54
CA GLY A 138 -7.76 -3.03 -21.18
C GLY A 138 -8.84 -2.45 -20.23
N ALA A 139 -8.66 -2.59 -18.92
CA ALA A 139 -9.59 -2.09 -17.90
C ALA A 139 -9.36 -0.60 -17.56
N LEU A 140 -8.15 -0.09 -17.81
CA LEU A 140 -7.78 1.32 -17.63
C LEU A 140 -7.17 1.86 -18.93
N LYS A 141 -7.34 3.16 -19.20
CA LYS A 141 -6.71 3.84 -20.34
C LYS A 141 -6.27 5.24 -19.95
N TYR A 142 -5.03 5.59 -20.32
CA TYR A 142 -4.53 6.96 -20.16
C TYR A 142 -4.98 7.87 -21.29
N SER A 143 -5.11 9.17 -20.99
CA SER A 143 -5.21 10.21 -22.01
C SER A 143 -3.93 10.24 -22.85
N LYS A 144 -4.02 10.74 -24.09
CA LYS A 144 -2.85 10.86 -24.98
C LYS A 144 -1.72 11.67 -24.33
N GLU A 145 -2.06 12.79 -23.71
CA GLU A 145 -1.09 13.66 -23.04
C GLU A 145 -0.38 12.95 -21.88
N LEU A 146 -1.14 12.27 -21.01
CA LEU A 146 -0.56 11.55 -19.88
C LEU A 146 0.34 10.40 -20.36
N LEU A 147 -0.11 9.63 -21.35
CA LEU A 147 0.67 8.54 -21.91
C LEU A 147 2.02 9.02 -22.48
N GLU A 148 2.02 10.16 -23.19
CA GLU A 148 3.25 10.76 -23.73
C GLU A 148 4.24 11.15 -22.63
N LYS A 149 3.78 11.72 -21.51
CA LYS A 149 4.63 12.04 -20.35
C LYS A 149 5.22 10.77 -19.70
N LEU A 150 4.38 9.76 -19.49
CA LEU A 150 4.79 8.49 -18.89
C LEU A 150 5.82 7.74 -19.75
N LEU A 151 5.64 7.73 -21.08
CA LEU A 151 6.57 7.11 -22.01
C LEU A 151 7.95 7.80 -22.04
N LYS A 152 8.01 9.10 -21.76
CA LYS A 152 9.27 9.85 -21.58
C LYS A 152 9.94 9.59 -20.24
N GLY A 153 9.29 8.86 -19.33
CA GLY A 153 9.76 8.62 -17.97
C GLY A 153 9.72 9.87 -17.09
N GLU A 154 8.86 10.83 -17.40
CA GLU A 154 8.70 12.05 -16.61
C GLU A 154 8.26 11.72 -15.17
N MET A 155 8.91 12.36 -14.20
CA MET A 155 8.57 12.22 -12.79
C MET A 155 7.30 13.02 -12.49
N LEU A 156 6.25 12.36 -12.01
CA LEU A 156 5.07 13.02 -11.47
C LEU A 156 5.30 13.37 -9.99
N SER A 157 4.93 14.58 -9.61
CA SER A 157 5.00 15.01 -8.21
C SER A 157 3.92 14.33 -7.38
N TYR A 158 4.24 14.02 -6.12
CA TYR A 158 3.26 13.49 -5.18
C TYR A 158 2.11 14.49 -5.00
N GLY A 159 0.87 14.02 -5.18
CA GLY A 159 -0.31 14.86 -5.07
C GLY A 159 -0.60 15.73 -6.29
N ASP A 160 0.18 15.62 -7.37
CA ASP A 160 -0.16 16.25 -8.64
C ASP A 160 -1.42 15.62 -9.24
N ARG A 161 -2.18 16.40 -10.01
CA ARG A 161 -3.47 15.98 -10.57
C ARG A 161 -3.35 14.64 -11.31
N GLN A 162 -2.34 14.47 -12.16
CA GLN A 162 -2.18 13.27 -12.95
C GLN A 162 -1.76 12.05 -12.12
N GLU A 163 -0.93 12.24 -11.08
CA GLU A 163 -0.56 11.17 -10.14
C GLU A 163 -1.79 10.69 -9.35
N VAL A 164 -2.58 11.65 -8.85
CA VAL A 164 -3.82 11.39 -8.12
C VAL A 164 -4.86 10.70 -9.00
N GLU A 165 -5.04 11.15 -10.25
CA GLU A 165 -5.94 10.53 -11.22
C GLU A 165 -5.57 9.07 -11.48
N ILE A 166 -4.29 8.77 -11.69
CA ILE A 166 -3.83 7.39 -11.90
C ILE A 166 -4.21 6.50 -10.71
N ARG A 167 -3.91 6.97 -9.49
CA ARG A 167 -4.15 6.21 -8.26
C ARG A 167 -5.64 6.03 -7.98
N GLY A 168 -6.41 7.11 -8.08
CA GLY A 168 -7.86 7.11 -7.85
C GLY A 168 -8.63 6.28 -8.88
N CYS A 169 -8.30 6.42 -10.17
CA CYS A 169 -8.94 5.62 -11.21
C CYS A 169 -8.58 4.14 -11.11
N SER A 170 -7.36 3.80 -10.69
CA SER A 170 -6.97 2.39 -10.48
C SER A 170 -7.76 1.77 -9.35
N LEU A 171 -7.86 2.46 -8.20
CA LEU A 171 -8.71 2.05 -7.07
C LEU A 171 -10.14 1.77 -7.54
N TRP A 172 -10.77 2.74 -8.19
CA TRP A 172 -12.14 2.61 -8.66
C TRP A 172 -12.31 1.48 -9.68
N CYS A 173 -11.33 1.29 -10.58
CA CYS A 173 -11.33 0.21 -11.56
C CYS A 173 -11.38 -1.17 -10.87
N VAL A 174 -10.60 -1.39 -9.81
CA VAL A 174 -10.62 -2.66 -9.08
C VAL A 174 -11.91 -2.87 -8.30
N GLU A 175 -12.50 -1.80 -7.73
CA GLU A 175 -13.82 -1.90 -7.11
C GLU A 175 -14.90 -2.35 -8.12
N LEU A 176 -14.88 -1.78 -9.34
CA LEU A 176 -15.76 -2.21 -10.43
C LEU A 176 -15.51 -3.67 -10.87
N ILE A 177 -14.24 -4.09 -10.93
CA ILE A 177 -13.87 -5.48 -11.23
C ILE A 177 -14.41 -6.42 -10.17
N ARG A 178 -14.29 -6.06 -8.88
CA ARG A 178 -14.83 -6.84 -7.76
C ARG A 178 -16.34 -7.02 -7.91
N ASP A 179 -17.06 -5.92 -8.11
CA ASP A 179 -18.51 -5.96 -8.20
C ASP A 179 -18.98 -6.80 -9.40
N CYS A 180 -18.32 -6.66 -10.55
CA CYS A 180 -18.57 -7.50 -11.73
C CYS A 180 -18.29 -8.98 -11.46
N LEU A 181 -17.20 -9.31 -10.76
CA LEU A 181 -16.87 -10.69 -10.40
C LEU A 181 -17.92 -11.30 -9.46
N LEU A 182 -18.39 -10.54 -8.47
CA LEU A 182 -19.45 -10.99 -7.56
C LEU A 182 -20.76 -11.28 -8.32
N GLU A 183 -21.17 -10.41 -9.24
CA GLU A 183 -22.35 -10.64 -10.09
C GLU A 183 -22.21 -11.91 -10.96
N LEU A 184 -21.02 -12.15 -11.52
CA LEU A 184 -20.78 -13.33 -12.35
C LEU A 184 -20.85 -14.63 -11.55
N ILE A 185 -20.37 -14.62 -10.31
CA ILE A 185 -20.44 -15.77 -9.40
C ILE A 185 -21.89 -16.07 -9.01
N GLU A 186 -22.65 -15.02 -8.68
CA GLU A 186 -24.07 -15.15 -8.36
C GLU A 186 -24.85 -15.76 -9.53
N LYS A 187 -24.63 -15.26 -10.76
CA LYS A 187 -25.28 -15.79 -11.99
C LYS A 187 -24.94 -17.25 -12.26
N LYS A 188 -23.75 -17.73 -11.88
CA LYS A 188 -23.34 -19.13 -12.03
C LYS A 188 -23.88 -20.06 -10.95
N GLY A 189 -24.45 -19.51 -9.86
CA GLY A 189 -24.92 -20.30 -8.72
C GLY A 189 -23.78 -20.95 -7.92
N GLU A 190 -22.55 -20.48 -8.09
CA GLU A 190 -21.39 -20.99 -7.35
C GLU A 190 -21.40 -20.44 -5.91
N LYS A 191 -21.35 -21.34 -4.93
CA LYS A 191 -21.13 -20.93 -3.53
C LYS A 191 -19.64 -20.68 -3.32
N THR A 192 -19.25 -19.43 -3.18
CA THR A 192 -17.87 -19.09 -2.77
C THR A 192 -17.64 -19.48 -1.32
N SER A 193 -16.63 -20.31 -1.08
CA SER A 193 -16.22 -20.70 0.27
C SER A 193 -15.45 -19.60 1.03
N ARG A 194 -15.01 -18.57 0.32
CA ARG A 194 -14.25 -17.42 0.85
C ARG A 194 -14.83 -16.11 0.34
N GLU A 195 -14.79 -15.10 1.19
CA GLU A 195 -15.16 -13.73 0.83
C GLU A 195 -14.17 -13.18 -0.21
N ILE A 196 -14.70 -12.76 -1.37
CA ILE A 196 -13.93 -12.04 -2.37
C ILE A 196 -13.90 -10.56 -1.98
N ASN A 197 -12.70 -9.97 -1.95
CA ASN A 197 -12.50 -8.58 -1.60
C ASN A 197 -11.36 -7.97 -2.44
N SER A 198 -11.23 -6.64 -2.36
CA SER A 198 -10.26 -5.89 -3.17
C SER A 198 -8.80 -6.20 -2.78
N VAL A 199 -8.54 -6.66 -1.55
CA VAL A 199 -7.21 -7.14 -1.13
C VAL A 199 -6.79 -8.39 -1.91
N LEU A 200 -7.70 -9.36 -2.07
CA LEU A 200 -7.41 -10.57 -2.84
C LEU A 200 -7.22 -10.27 -4.33
N LEU A 201 -7.99 -9.32 -4.87
CA LEU A 201 -7.81 -8.86 -6.25
C LEU A 201 -6.48 -8.14 -6.44
N ASP A 202 -6.05 -7.32 -5.47
CA ASP A 202 -4.74 -6.67 -5.48
C ASP A 202 -3.62 -7.72 -5.56
N TYR A 203 -3.61 -8.69 -4.65
CA TYR A 203 -2.60 -9.76 -4.65
C TYR A 203 -2.56 -10.52 -5.98
N TYR A 204 -3.74 -10.89 -6.51
CA TYR A 204 -3.82 -11.57 -7.79
C TYR A 204 -3.26 -10.71 -8.94
N LEU A 205 -3.69 -9.45 -9.04
CA LEU A 205 -3.25 -8.54 -10.10
C LEU A 205 -1.76 -8.23 -10.00
N TRP A 206 -1.24 -8.09 -8.78
CA TRP A 206 0.18 -7.83 -8.55
C TRP A 206 1.05 -9.02 -8.94
N ASP A 207 0.66 -10.24 -8.54
CA ASP A 207 1.35 -11.47 -8.95
C ASP A 207 1.25 -11.70 -10.46
N TYR A 208 0.06 -11.49 -11.04
CA TYR A 208 -0.13 -11.54 -12.49
C TYR A 208 0.83 -10.56 -13.19
N ALA A 209 0.94 -9.34 -12.67
CA ALA A 209 1.81 -8.32 -13.24
C ALA A 209 3.31 -8.69 -13.13
N ARG A 210 3.71 -9.39 -12.07
CA ARG A 210 5.06 -9.92 -11.92
C ARG A 210 5.33 -10.98 -12.99
N ASP A 211 4.41 -11.92 -13.16
CA ASP A 211 4.59 -13.10 -14.00
C ASP A 211 4.51 -12.75 -15.51
N HIS A 212 3.73 -11.71 -15.86
CA HIS A 212 3.56 -11.21 -17.24
C HIS A 212 4.38 -9.93 -17.52
N ARG A 213 5.49 -9.73 -16.79
CA ARG A 213 6.33 -8.53 -16.95
C ARG A 213 6.81 -8.32 -18.39
N ALA A 214 7.09 -9.40 -19.11
CA ALA A 214 7.55 -9.33 -20.50
C ALA A 214 6.47 -8.76 -21.44
N ASP A 215 5.22 -9.17 -21.23
CA ASP A 215 4.07 -8.77 -22.05
C ASP A 215 3.70 -7.30 -21.84
N MET A 216 4.05 -6.74 -20.69
CA MET A 216 3.78 -5.35 -20.32
C MET A 216 4.97 -4.42 -20.53
N LYS A 217 6.06 -4.86 -21.18
CA LYS A 217 7.30 -4.07 -21.34
C LYS A 217 7.07 -2.71 -22.00
N GLY A 218 6.06 -2.59 -22.89
CA GLY A 218 5.71 -1.34 -23.58
C GLY A 218 4.74 -0.43 -22.81
N ILE A 219 4.24 -0.85 -21.65
CA ILE A 219 3.27 -0.09 -20.86
C ILE A 219 4.02 0.64 -19.75
N PRO A 220 3.98 1.98 -19.70
CA PRO A 220 4.80 2.72 -18.76
C PRO A 220 4.26 2.68 -17.33
N PHE A 221 5.14 2.95 -16.36
CA PHE A 221 4.77 3.25 -14.98
C PHE A 221 4.72 4.75 -14.77
N HIS A 222 3.92 5.19 -13.80
CA HIS A 222 4.14 6.51 -13.23
C HIS A 222 5.30 6.46 -12.24
N HIS A 223 6.21 7.41 -12.35
CA HIS A 223 7.32 7.55 -11.42
C HIS A 223 7.03 8.71 -10.48
N THR A 224 6.94 8.41 -9.19
CA THR A 224 6.72 9.39 -8.15
C THR A 224 7.68 9.11 -7.01
N ARG A 225 8.38 10.15 -6.54
CA ARG A 225 9.27 10.06 -5.38
C ARG A 225 8.55 10.62 -4.16
N CYS A 226 8.14 9.75 -3.26
CA CYS A 226 7.54 10.11 -1.98
C CYS A 226 7.88 9.07 -0.89
N ILE A 227 7.54 9.38 0.36
CA ILE A 227 7.75 8.50 1.52
C ILE A 227 6.49 7.69 1.88
N TYR A 228 5.39 7.94 1.18
CA TYR A 228 4.06 7.38 1.41
C TYR A 228 3.76 6.17 0.53
#